data_AF-A0A1X0A2P9-F1
#
_entry.id   AF-A0A1X0A2P9-F1
#
_cell.length_a   1.000
_cell.length_b   1.000
_cell.length_c   1.000
_cell.angle_alpha   90.00
_cell.angle_beta   90.00
_cell.angle_gamma   90.00
#
_symmetry.space_group_name_H-M   'P 1'
#
loop_
_entity.id
_entity.type
_entity.pdbx_description
1 polymer ?
#
loop_
_entity_poly.entity_id
_entity_poly.type
_entity_poly.pdbx_seq_one_letter_code
_entity_poly.pdbx_strand_id
1 'polypeptide(L)'
;MHPEATTTEQTYVESSRDGALMVELDANEVPRVQIEPEVNATWTAEELSERVLHLYKVALMRVRCDALAAMNERGANIAPGTAAYPMASEIDEYRRRNITF
;
A
#
# COMPACT_ATOMS: atom_id res chain seq x y z
N MET A 1 -9.17 16.77 -31.87
CA MET A 1 -9.57 15.88 -30.77
C MET A 1 -8.44 14.88 -30.59
N HIS A 2 -7.52 15.12 -29.66
CA HIS A 2 -6.51 14.12 -29.28
C HIS A 2 -7.16 13.17 -28.28
N PRO A 3 -6.95 11.85 -28.39
CA PRO A 3 -7.42 10.94 -27.36
C PRO A 3 -6.59 11.22 -26.09
N GLU A 4 -7.27 11.54 -24.99
CA GLU A 4 -6.67 11.50 -23.67
C GLU A 4 -6.23 10.05 -23.43
N ALA A 5 -4.92 9.81 -23.49
CA ALA A 5 -4.37 8.58 -22.96
C ALA A 5 -4.71 8.57 -21.48
N THR A 6 -5.76 7.84 -21.11
CA THR A 6 -6.04 7.48 -19.73
C THR A 6 -4.99 6.45 -19.35
N THR A 7 -3.79 6.93 -19.06
CA THR A 7 -2.81 6.13 -18.32
C THR A 7 -3.47 5.92 -16.97
N THR A 8 -4.07 4.76 -16.74
CA THR A 8 -4.50 4.36 -15.42
C THR A 8 -3.24 4.35 -14.57
N GLU A 9 -3.06 5.38 -13.73
CA GLU A 9 -1.95 5.42 -12.78
C GLU A 9 -2.06 4.17 -11.92
N GLN A 10 -0.97 3.42 -11.81
CA GLN A 10 -0.94 2.21 -11.00
C GLN A 10 -1.18 2.59 -9.54
N THR A 11 -2.20 1.98 -8.92
CA THR A 11 -2.51 2.17 -7.51
C THR A 11 -2.32 0.87 -6.72
N TYR A 12 -2.04 1.03 -5.43
CA TYR A 12 -1.75 -0.03 -4.50
C TYR A 12 -2.75 0.01 -3.37
N VAL A 13 -3.71 -0.92 -3.43
CA VAL A 13 -4.82 -0.99 -2.49
C VAL A 13 -4.59 -2.11 -1.48
N GLU A 14 -4.78 -1.78 -0.20
CA GLU A 14 -4.87 -2.72 0.92
C GLU A 14 -6.14 -2.44 1.72
N SER A 15 -6.79 -3.49 2.22
CA SER A 15 -8.06 -3.38 2.94
C SER A 15 -8.15 -4.31 4.13
N SER A 16 -9.08 -4.04 5.04
CA SER A 16 -9.60 -5.04 5.97
C SER A 16 -10.24 -6.21 5.21
N ARG A 17 -10.44 -7.34 5.89
CA ARG A 17 -11.03 -8.55 5.28
C ARG A 17 -12.42 -8.32 4.68
N ASP A 18 -13.22 -7.49 5.32
CA ASP A 18 -14.58 -7.13 4.91
C ASP A 18 -14.63 -5.92 3.95
N GLY A 19 -13.50 -5.25 3.73
CA GLY A 19 -13.42 -4.06 2.89
C GLY A 19 -13.91 -2.77 3.57
N ALA A 20 -14.29 -2.80 4.85
CA ALA A 20 -14.82 -1.65 5.57
C ALA A 20 -13.76 -0.55 5.85
N LEU A 21 -12.48 -0.91 5.82
CA LEU A 21 -11.35 0.03 5.81
C LEU A 21 -10.46 -0.26 4.61
N MET A 22 -10.13 0.77 3.84
CA MET A 22 -9.25 0.66 2.67
C MET A 22 -8.25 1.81 2.63
N VAL A 23 -7.00 1.48 2.27
CA VAL A 23 -5.94 2.44 1.99
C VAL A 23 -5.43 2.18 0.58
N GLU A 24 -5.44 3.22 -0.25
CA GLU A 24 -4.88 3.23 -1.59
C GLU A 24 -3.68 4.18 -1.61
N LEU A 25 -2.57 3.77 -2.24
CA LEU A 25 -1.47 4.67 -2.60
C LEU A 25 -1.34 4.73 -4.13
N ASP A 26 -1.06 5.93 -4.64
CA ASP A 26 -0.59 6.10 -6.00
C ASP A 26 0.93 5.88 -6.12
N ALA A 27 1.47 5.98 -7.34
CA ALA A 27 2.90 5.86 -7.60
C ALA A 27 3.75 6.98 -6.94
N ASN A 28 3.14 8.07 -6.47
CA ASN A 28 3.79 9.16 -5.76
C ASN A 28 3.72 8.99 -4.23
N GLU A 29 3.31 7.81 -3.75
CA GLU A 29 3.12 7.48 -2.34
C GLU A 29 2.03 8.34 -1.66
N VAL A 30 1.10 8.94 -2.41
CA VAL A 30 0.01 9.76 -1.84
C VAL A 30 -1.14 8.87 -1.39
N PRO A 31 -1.52 8.87 -0.09
CA PRO A 31 -2.56 7.98 0.41
C PRO A 31 -3.98 8.54 0.18
N ARG A 32 -4.90 7.65 -0.14
CA ARG A 32 -6.35 7.84 -0.03
C ARG A 32 -6.91 6.80 0.93
N VAL A 33 -7.73 7.23 1.88
CA VAL A 33 -8.32 6.36 2.90
C VAL A 33 -9.83 6.41 2.79
N GLN A 34 -10.46 5.25 2.67
CA GLN A 34 -11.91 5.07 2.74
C GLN A 34 -12.26 4.32 4.03
N ILE A 35 -13.24 4.82 4.75
CA ILE A 35 -13.67 4.31 6.06
C ILE A 35 -15.20 4.20 6.01
N GLU A 36 -15.72 2.98 6.13
CA GLU A 36 -17.16 2.75 6.21
C GLU A 36 -17.71 3.10 7.61
N PRO A 37 -19.01 3.48 7.73
CA PRO A 37 -19.59 3.93 9.00
C PRO A 37 -19.45 2.94 10.16
N GLU A 38 -19.52 1.64 9.89
CA GLU A 38 -19.39 0.56 10.89
C GLU A 38 -18.03 0.57 11.60
N VAL A 39 -16.97 1.00 10.92
CA VAL A 39 -15.64 1.14 11.51
C VAL A 39 -15.66 2.19 12.60
N ASN A 40 -16.26 3.35 12.33
CA ASN A 40 -16.36 4.44 13.30
C ASN A 40 -17.34 4.14 14.45
N ALA A 41 -18.27 3.20 14.24
CA ALA A 41 -19.20 2.76 15.27
C ALA A 41 -18.61 1.72 16.23
N THR A 42 -17.61 0.95 15.79
CA THR A 42 -17.14 -0.24 16.52
C THR A 42 -15.69 -0.20 16.93
N TRP A 43 -14.82 0.55 16.23
CA TRP A 43 -13.40 0.64 16.55
C TRP A 43 -13.12 1.92 17.32
N THR A 44 -12.20 1.84 18.26
CA THR A 44 -11.61 3.02 18.90
C THR A 44 -10.74 3.78 17.91
N ALA A 45 -10.48 5.07 18.19
CA ALA A 45 -9.57 5.87 17.37
C ALA A 45 -8.15 5.29 17.33
N GLU A 46 -7.70 4.67 18.43
CA GLU A 46 -6.40 4.01 18.52
C GLU A 46 -6.35 2.80 17.57
N GLU A 47 -7.33 1.90 17.64
CA GLU A 47 -7.44 0.75 16.73
C GLU A 47 -7.52 1.17 15.27
N LEU A 48 -8.33 2.19 14.95
CA LEU A 48 -8.42 2.72 13.61
C LEU A 48 -7.07 3.26 13.12
N SER A 49 -6.36 4.02 13.95
CA SER A 49 -5.06 4.60 13.61
C SER A 49 -4.01 3.52 13.33
N GLU A 50 -3.97 2.48 14.15
CA GLU A 50 -3.04 1.36 14.02
C GLU A 50 -3.32 0.55 12.75
N ARG A 51 -4.61 0.26 12.48
CA ARG A 51 -5.02 -0.49 11.29
C ARG A 51 -4.74 0.29 10.00
N VAL A 52 -5.04 1.59 9.97
CA VAL A 52 -4.67 2.47 8.84
C VAL A 52 -3.16 2.45 8.61
N LEU A 53 -2.36 2.56 9.67
CA LEU A 53 -0.90 2.50 9.58
C LEU A 53 -0.41 1.19 8.97
N HIS A 54 -1.00 0.05 9.36
CA HIS A 54 -0.62 -1.25 8.81
C HIS A 54 -0.99 -1.42 7.34
N LEU A 55 -2.21 -1.01 6.93
CA LEU A 55 -2.62 -1.02 5.52
C LEU A 55 -1.70 -0.11 4.69
N TYR A 56 -1.49 1.12 5.15
CA TYR A 56 -0.58 2.09 4.52
C TYR A 56 0.82 1.51 4.34
N LYS A 57 1.38 0.89 5.39
CA LYS A 57 2.74 0.36 5.34
C LYS A 57 2.87 -0.77 4.32
N VAL A 58 1.90 -1.68 4.22
CA VAL A 58 1.92 -2.74 3.20
C VAL A 58 1.83 -2.14 1.80
N ALA A 59 0.91 -1.21 1.57
CA ALA A 59 0.78 -0.54 0.27
C ALA A 59 2.08 0.20 -0.12
N LEU A 60 2.70 0.93 0.82
CA LEU A 60 3.97 1.62 0.62
C LEU A 60 5.11 0.65 0.28
N MET A 61 5.19 -0.48 0.98
CA MET A 61 6.18 -1.50 0.70
C MET A 61 6.04 -2.05 -0.73
N ARG A 62 4.80 -2.22 -1.22
CA ARG A 62 4.51 -2.66 -2.59
C ARG A 62 4.88 -1.60 -3.62
N VAL A 63 4.53 -0.33 -3.40
CA VAL A 63 4.94 0.80 -4.26
C VAL A 63 6.46 0.80 -4.44
N ARG A 64 7.20 0.67 -3.35
CA ARG A 64 8.68 0.71 -3.36
C ARG A 64 9.31 -0.52 -3.99
N CYS A 65 8.71 -1.69 -3.79
CA CYS A 65 9.16 -2.93 -4.45
C CYS A 65 9.06 -2.81 -5.97
N ASP A 66 7.93 -2.32 -6.48
CA ASP A 66 7.72 -2.13 -7.91
C ASP A 66 8.58 -0.98 -8.47
N ALA A 67 8.72 0.12 -7.72
CA ALA A 67 9.61 1.21 -8.10
C ALA A 67 11.07 0.73 -8.23
N LEU A 68 11.54 -0.12 -7.29
CA LEU A 68 12.86 -0.74 -7.37
C LEU A 68 13.00 -1.61 -8.62
N ALA A 69 12.00 -2.46 -8.91
CA ALA A 69 12.00 -3.29 -10.11
C ALA A 69 12.14 -2.42 -11.36
N ALA A 70 11.33 -1.37 -11.49
CA ALA A 70 11.39 -0.43 -12.62
C ALA A 70 12.72 0.33 -12.72
N MET A 71 13.35 0.69 -11.60
CA MET A 71 14.68 1.31 -11.59
C MET A 71 15.78 0.32 -12.03
N ASN A 72 15.69 -0.93 -11.59
CA ASN A 72 16.65 -1.97 -11.95
C ASN A 72 16.53 -2.38 -13.42
N GLU A 73 15.32 -2.39 -13.98
CA GLU A 73 15.11 -2.53 -15.43
C GLU A 73 15.80 -1.42 -16.24
N ARG A 74 15.95 -0.22 -15.65
CA ARG A 74 16.69 0.92 -16.22
C ARG A 74 18.19 0.93 -15.86
N GLY A 75 18.70 -0.11 -15.22
CA GLY A 75 20.13 -0.28 -14.94
C GLY A 75 20.63 0.31 -13.62
N ALA A 76 19.74 0.65 -12.68
CA ALA A 76 20.15 1.17 -11.37
C ALA A 76 20.94 0.15 -10.52
N ASN A 77 20.71 -1.15 -10.73
CA ASN A 77 21.38 -2.26 -10.03
C ASN A 77 21.36 -2.14 -8.49
N ILE A 78 20.24 -1.66 -7.94
CA ILE A 78 20.03 -1.50 -6.50
C ILE A 78 19.56 -2.84 -5.93
N ALA A 79 20.19 -3.29 -4.84
CA ALA A 79 19.78 -4.52 -4.15
C ALA A 79 18.47 -4.31 -3.34
N PRO A 80 17.55 -5.29 -3.35
CA PRO A 80 16.38 -5.28 -2.47
C PRO A 80 16.74 -5.66 -1.03
N GLY A 81 15.76 -5.63 -0.12
CA GLY A 81 15.94 -6.01 1.30
C GLY A 81 16.49 -4.89 2.18
N THR A 82 16.32 -3.64 1.74
CA THR A 82 16.65 -2.45 2.56
C THR A 82 15.37 -1.85 3.12
N ALA A 83 15.49 -1.01 4.14
CA ALA A 83 14.33 -0.28 4.69
C ALA A 83 13.60 0.59 3.64
N ALA A 84 14.31 1.04 2.60
CA ALA A 84 13.73 1.80 1.49
C ALA A 84 13.14 0.90 0.40
N TYR A 85 13.67 -0.31 0.21
CA TYR A 85 13.22 -1.23 -0.83
C TYR A 85 13.10 -2.65 -0.27
N PRO A 86 11.93 -3.01 0.28
CA PRO A 86 11.72 -4.33 0.85
C PRO A 86 11.69 -5.42 -0.23
N MET A 87 12.00 -6.64 0.16
CA MET A 87 11.74 -7.83 -0.65
C MET A 87 10.27 -8.21 -0.59
N ALA A 88 9.75 -8.82 -1.65
CA ALA A 88 8.38 -9.35 -1.68
C ALA A 88 8.05 -10.24 -0.47
N SER A 89 9.00 -11.08 -0.02
CA SER A 89 8.82 -11.94 1.16
C SER A 89 8.64 -11.15 2.46
N GLU A 90 9.31 -10.00 2.60
CA GLU A 90 9.15 -9.13 3.77
C GLU A 90 7.78 -8.44 3.76
N ILE A 91 7.25 -8.10 2.58
CA ILE A 91 5.89 -7.59 2.42
C ILE A 91 4.89 -8.64 2.88
N ASP A 92 5.00 -9.87 2.37
CA ASP A 92 4.11 -10.98 2.72
C ASP A 92 4.17 -11.30 4.22
N GLU A 93 5.36 -11.28 4.81
CA GLU A 93 5.54 -11.47 6.25
C GLU A 93 4.88 -10.37 7.07
N TYR A 94 5.13 -9.11 6.71
CA TYR A 94 4.52 -7.98 7.39
C TYR A 94 3.00 -8.01 7.29
N ARG A 95 2.47 -8.30 6.09
CA ARG A 95 1.03 -8.42 5.83
C ARG A 95 0.39 -9.48 6.71
N ARG A 96 0.95 -10.69 6.72
CA ARG A 96 0.44 -11.83 7.50
C ARG A 96 0.44 -11.57 9.00
N ARG A 97 1.45 -10.85 9.49
CA ARG A 97 1.60 -10.55 10.93
C ARG A 97 0.67 -9.44 11.40
N ASN A 98 0.43 -8.42 10.57
CA ASN A 98 -0.21 -7.18 11.03
C ASN A 98 -1.61 -6.94 10.46
N ILE A 99 -1.97 -7.53 9.30
CA ILE A 99 -3.32 -7.43 8.74
C ILE A 99 -4.09 -8.70 9.09
N THR A 100 -4.72 -8.69 10.28
CA THR A 100 -5.51 -9.82 10.79
C THR A 100 -6.99 -9.48 11.01
N PHE A 101 -7.37 -8.23 10.73
CA PHE A 101 -8.68 -7.62 10.93
C PHE A 101 -9.54 -7.62 9.66
#